data_AF-I8HZX8-F1
#
_entry.id   AF-I8HZX8-F1
#
_cell.length_a   1.000
_cell.length_b   1.000
_cell.length_c   1.000
_cell.angle_alpha   90.00
_cell.angle_beta   90.00
_cell.angle_gamma   90.00
#
_symmetry.space_group_name_H-M   'P 1'
#
loop_
_entity.id
_entity.type
_entity.pdbx_description
1 polymer ?
#
loop_
_entity_poly.entity_id
_entity_poly.type
_entity_poly.pdbx_seq_one_letter_code
_entity_poly.pdbx_strand_id
1 'polypeptide(L)'
;MSWLDICLIASCERTRFVSKSEVRHWPIVGSLATAAGTFYLKRGRGGSRPLITQLVPYLQGGGSLTLFPEGTTTTGESVLPFHSRLFAAAIESNRPVQPVAIRYGLAADGRNIAPYVGEDVLFDNIVELLRNPGLEADVFYLPAIPAGALERDGLAAATRTVIEKALLAPASAKPQVALGRRLAA
;
A
#
# COMPACT_ATOMS: atom_id res chain seq x y z
N MET A 1 -4.78 -2.10 6.08
CA MET A 1 -3.39 -1.60 5.97
C MET A 1 -2.55 -2.08 7.14
N SER A 2 -1.74 -3.11 6.96
CA SER A 2 -0.73 -3.50 7.94
C SER A 2 0.55 -2.70 7.70
N TRP A 3 1.34 -2.40 8.73
CA TRP A 3 2.70 -1.85 8.55
C TRP A 3 3.58 -2.78 7.69
N LEU A 4 3.21 -4.06 7.64
CA LEU A 4 3.83 -5.08 6.81
C LEU A 4 3.59 -4.84 5.32
N ASP A 5 2.49 -4.19 4.92
CA ASP A 5 2.21 -3.84 3.51
C ASP A 5 3.30 -2.93 2.95
N ILE A 6 3.78 -1.97 3.75
CA ILE A 6 4.89 -1.07 3.37
C ILE A 6 6.16 -1.89 3.12
N CYS A 7 6.49 -2.80 4.03
CA CYS A 7 7.71 -3.61 3.94
C CYS A 7 7.64 -4.57 2.75
N LEU A 8 6.51 -5.23 2.55
CA LEU A 8 6.26 -6.14 1.45
C LEU A 8 6.41 -5.42 0.11
N ILE A 9 5.71 -4.30 -0.08
CA ILE A 9 5.79 -3.55 -1.34
C ILE A 9 7.18 -2.94 -1.53
N ALA A 10 7.84 -2.44 -0.48
CA ALA A 10 9.21 -1.93 -0.58
C ALA A 10 10.22 -3.03 -0.96
N SER A 11 9.94 -4.29 -0.63
CA SER A 11 10.76 -5.44 -1.05
C SER A 11 10.53 -5.83 -2.51
N CYS A 12 9.33 -5.59 -3.04
CA CYS A 12 8.96 -5.95 -4.42
C CYS A 12 9.23 -4.83 -5.42
N GLU A 13 9.13 -3.56 -5.01
CA GLU A 13 9.06 -2.41 -5.90
C GLU A 13 10.02 -1.28 -5.51
N ARG A 14 10.58 -0.61 -6.52
CA ARG A 14 11.26 0.67 -6.33
C ARG A 14 10.24 1.80 -6.34
N THR A 15 9.65 2.04 -5.18
CA THR A 15 8.57 3.03 -5.00
C THR A 15 8.83 3.92 -3.79
N ARG A 16 8.29 5.13 -3.82
CA ARG A 16 8.15 5.98 -2.62
C ARG A 16 6.75 5.82 -2.08
N PHE A 17 6.58 6.00 -0.77
CA PHE A 17 5.26 5.84 -0.14
C PHE A 17 4.60 7.18 0.17
N VAL A 18 3.28 7.21 0.26
CA VAL A 18 2.54 8.29 0.94
C VAL A 18 1.94 7.74 2.21
N SER A 19 2.27 8.35 3.35
CA SER A 19 1.73 7.95 4.66
C SER A 19 1.29 9.16 5.48
N LYS A 20 0.53 8.90 6.55
CA LYS A 20 0.14 9.92 7.51
C LYS A 20 1.37 10.47 8.23
N SER A 21 1.37 11.77 8.52
CA SER A 21 2.44 12.41 9.31
C SER A 21 2.70 11.74 10.67
N GLU A 22 1.67 11.15 11.26
CA GLU A 22 1.67 10.47 12.55
C GLU A 22 2.55 9.20 12.51
N VAL A 23 2.57 8.49 11.38
CA VAL A 23 3.40 7.28 11.17
C VAL A 23 4.89 7.57 11.31
N ARG A 24 5.31 8.82 11.07
CA ARG A 24 6.71 9.23 11.29
C ARG A 24 7.17 9.01 12.72
N HIS A 25 6.26 9.13 13.69
CA HIS A 25 6.59 9.03 15.12
C HIS A 25 6.44 7.61 15.68
N TRP A 26 6.03 6.65 14.85
CA TRP A 26 5.89 5.27 15.30
C TRP A 26 7.27 4.63 15.50
N PRO A 27 7.51 3.93 16.63
CA PRO A 27 8.78 3.26 16.87
C PRO A 27 9.03 2.21 15.78
N ILE A 28 10.27 2.14 15.28
CA ILE A 28 10.74 1.23 14.20
C ILE A 28 10.12 1.56 12.83
N VAL A 29 8.79 1.57 12.70
CA VAL A 29 8.07 1.80 11.45
C VAL A 29 8.28 3.22 10.90
N GLY A 30 8.36 4.24 11.77
CA GLY A 30 8.61 5.62 11.34
C GLY A 30 9.97 5.78 10.64
N SER A 31 11.01 5.12 11.16
CA SER A 31 12.34 5.09 10.57
C SER A 31 12.37 4.32 9.25
N LEU A 32 11.69 3.17 9.17
CA LEU A 32 11.57 2.38 7.95
C LEU A 32 10.81 3.15 6.85
N ALA A 33 9.68 3.76 7.20
CA ALA A 33 8.91 4.60 6.29
C ALA A 33 9.76 5.79 5.80
N THR A 34 10.51 6.44 6.69
CA THR A 34 11.42 7.53 6.31
C THR A 34 12.50 7.02 5.35
N ALA A 35 13.12 5.87 5.65
CA ALA A 35 14.15 5.25 4.81
C ALA A 35 13.61 4.83 3.44
N ALA A 36 12.35 4.41 3.36
CA ALA A 36 11.64 4.10 2.11
C ALA A 36 11.24 5.36 1.30
N GLY A 37 11.64 6.56 1.74
CA GLY A 37 11.36 7.81 1.04
C GLY A 37 9.90 8.25 1.09
N THR A 38 9.22 7.97 2.20
CA THR A 38 7.80 8.30 2.38
C THR A 38 7.55 9.81 2.38
N PHE A 39 6.60 10.25 1.56
CA PHE A 39 6.00 11.57 1.66
C PHE A 39 4.88 11.58 2.72
N TYR A 40 4.93 12.54 3.63
CA TYR A 40 3.99 12.62 4.74
C TYR A 40 2.81 13.56 4.44
N LEU A 41 1.60 13.04 4.52
CA LEU A 41 0.34 13.78 4.39
C LEU A 41 -0.14 14.24 5.77
N LYS A 42 -0.37 15.55 5.94
CA LYS A 42 -0.99 16.14 7.14
C LYS A 42 -2.53 16.11 7.02
N ARG A 43 -3.24 15.79 8.12
CA ARG A 43 -4.72 15.90 8.21
C ARG A 43 -5.17 17.37 8.18
N GLY A 44 -6.29 17.64 7.51
CA GLY A 44 -6.93 18.97 7.43
C GLY A 44 -7.50 19.32 6.04
N ARG A 45 -8.42 20.30 5.97
CA ARG A 45 -8.88 20.89 4.69
C ARG A 45 -7.70 21.64 4.06
N GLY A 46 -7.07 21.04 3.05
CA GLY A 46 -6.00 21.68 2.25
C GLY A 46 -4.63 20.98 2.29
N GLY A 47 -4.38 20.07 3.23
CA GLY A 47 -3.06 19.42 3.38
C GLY A 47 -2.60 18.56 2.20
N SER A 48 -3.51 18.13 1.32
CA SER A 48 -3.18 17.30 0.16
C SER A 48 -2.65 18.10 -1.04
N ARG A 49 -3.03 19.38 -1.20
CA ARG A 49 -2.64 20.15 -2.39
C ARG A 49 -1.12 20.40 -2.46
N PRO A 50 -0.45 20.86 -1.38
CA PRO A 50 1.01 21.01 -1.38
C PRO A 50 1.73 19.69 -1.68
N LEU A 51 1.22 18.58 -1.14
CA LEU A 51 1.77 17.26 -1.42
C LEU A 51 1.62 16.88 -2.89
N ILE A 52 0.42 17.06 -3.48
CA ILE A 52 0.19 16.77 -4.90
C ILE A 52 1.15 17.59 -5.77
N THR A 53 1.34 18.88 -5.49
CA THR A 53 2.29 19.73 -6.22
C THR A 53 3.73 19.21 -6.16
N GLN A 54 4.14 18.54 -5.07
CA GLN A 54 5.44 17.89 -4.98
C GLN A 54 5.49 16.53 -5.70
N LEU A 55 4.39 15.78 -5.70
CA LEU A 55 4.33 14.44 -6.29
C LEU A 55 4.26 14.47 -7.82
N VAL A 56 3.56 15.44 -8.40
CA VAL A 56 3.39 15.57 -9.86
C VAL A 56 4.72 15.58 -10.61
N PRO A 57 5.71 16.46 -10.31
CA PRO A 57 6.99 16.46 -11.03
C PRO A 57 7.79 15.17 -10.81
N TYR A 58 7.70 14.56 -9.63
CA TYR A 58 8.34 13.27 -9.35
C TYR A 58 7.77 12.14 -10.22
N LEU A 59 6.44 12.07 -10.32
CA LEU A 59 5.74 11.11 -11.18
C LEU A 59 6.03 11.37 -12.66
N GLN A 60 6.01 12.63 -13.10
CA GLN A 60 6.37 13.02 -14.47
C GLN A 60 7.82 12.64 -14.81
N GLY A 61 8.74 12.77 -13.85
CA GLY A 61 10.14 12.34 -13.96
C GLY A 61 10.36 10.83 -13.99
N GLY A 62 9.30 10.01 -14.01
CA GLY A 62 9.38 8.55 -14.08
C GLY A 62 9.47 7.86 -12.72
N GLY A 63 9.28 8.59 -11.62
CA GLY A 63 9.17 8.00 -10.30
C GLY A 63 7.88 7.21 -10.12
N SER A 64 7.93 6.20 -9.25
CA SER A 64 6.76 5.43 -8.80
C SER A 64 6.37 5.81 -7.38
N LEU A 65 5.06 5.85 -7.13
CA LEU A 65 4.47 6.22 -5.84
C LEU A 65 3.44 5.17 -5.44
N THR A 66 3.60 4.63 -4.24
CA THR A 66 2.64 3.73 -3.60
C THR A 66 1.87 4.51 -2.54
N LEU A 67 0.55 4.38 -2.57
CA LEU A 67 -0.34 5.01 -1.59
C LEU A 67 -1.35 3.99 -1.07
N PHE A 68 -1.78 4.22 0.15
CA PHE A 68 -2.73 3.37 0.87
C PHE A 68 -4.03 4.16 1.07
N PRO A 69 -4.99 4.05 0.14
CA PRO A 69 -6.07 5.03 0.01
C PRO A 69 -7.15 4.91 1.07
N GLU A 70 -7.21 3.82 1.83
CA GLU A 70 -8.16 3.61 2.93
C GLU A 70 -7.92 4.55 4.12
N GLY A 71 -6.72 5.15 4.22
CA GLY A 71 -6.41 6.17 5.22
C GLY A 71 -6.52 5.69 6.67
N THR A 72 -6.60 4.39 6.92
CA THR A 72 -6.56 3.78 8.25
C THR A 72 -6.16 2.31 8.16
N THR A 73 -5.66 1.78 9.27
CA THR A 73 -5.42 0.36 9.52
C THR A 73 -6.77 -0.34 9.68
N THR A 74 -6.93 -1.57 9.17
CA THR A 74 -8.20 -2.31 9.16
C THR A 74 -7.96 -3.77 9.55
N THR A 75 -9.02 -4.44 10.00
CA THR A 75 -9.06 -5.90 10.29
C THR A 75 -8.82 -6.76 9.05
N GLY A 76 -8.75 -6.17 7.84
CA GLY A 76 -8.58 -6.90 6.57
C GLY A 76 -9.85 -7.62 6.09
N GLU A 77 -10.97 -7.49 6.80
CA GLU A 77 -12.24 -8.16 6.47
C GLU A 77 -12.95 -7.52 5.27
N SER A 78 -12.73 -6.23 5.03
CA SER A 78 -13.27 -5.52 3.86
C SER A 78 -12.39 -4.34 3.48
N VAL A 79 -12.46 -3.96 2.20
CA VAL A 79 -11.75 -2.79 1.67
C VAL A 79 -12.58 -1.53 1.96
N LEU A 80 -12.01 -0.61 2.74
CA LEU A 80 -12.68 0.65 3.04
C LEU A 80 -12.78 1.56 1.81
N PRO A 81 -13.67 2.57 1.83
CA PRO A 81 -13.71 3.59 0.79
C PRO A 81 -12.36 4.27 0.59
N PHE A 82 -11.95 4.43 -0.68
CA PHE A 82 -10.68 5.06 -1.02
C PHE A 82 -10.78 6.58 -0.97
N HIS A 83 -9.83 7.22 -0.27
CA HIS A 83 -9.69 8.66 -0.26
C HIS A 83 -9.15 9.15 -1.62
N SER A 84 -10.05 9.68 -2.45
CA SER A 84 -9.78 10.14 -3.82
C SER A 84 -8.78 11.29 -3.97
N ARG A 85 -8.42 11.97 -2.87
CA ARG A 85 -7.54 13.15 -2.89
C ARG A 85 -6.18 12.87 -3.53
N LEU A 86 -5.59 11.70 -3.31
CA LEU A 86 -4.27 11.37 -3.85
C LEU A 86 -4.32 10.86 -5.29
N PHE A 87 -5.49 10.41 -5.77
CA PHE A 87 -5.68 10.03 -7.18
C PHE A 87 -5.57 11.24 -8.12
N ALA A 88 -5.79 12.45 -7.60
CA ALA A 88 -5.52 13.68 -8.35
C ALA A 88 -4.05 13.78 -8.82
N ALA A 89 -3.08 13.26 -8.05
CA ALA A 89 -1.67 13.26 -8.47
C ALA A 89 -1.43 12.39 -9.72
N ALA A 90 -2.14 11.25 -9.84
CA ALA A 90 -2.07 10.40 -11.03
C ALA A 90 -2.66 11.09 -12.26
N ILE A 91 -3.79 11.78 -12.09
CA ILE A 91 -4.46 12.56 -13.15
C ILE A 91 -3.58 13.73 -13.60
N GLU A 92 -3.13 14.56 -12.66
CA GLU A 92 -2.32 15.76 -12.96
C GLU A 92 -0.94 15.41 -13.55
N SER A 93 -0.38 14.24 -13.22
CA SER A 93 0.86 13.74 -13.82
C SER A 93 0.66 12.92 -15.10
N ASN A 94 -0.59 12.67 -15.50
CA ASN A 94 -0.97 11.75 -16.59
C ASN A 94 -0.29 10.37 -16.48
N ARG A 95 -0.23 9.82 -15.26
CA ARG A 95 0.35 8.51 -14.98
C ARG A 95 -0.74 7.50 -14.63
N PRO A 96 -0.67 6.26 -15.13
CA PRO A 96 -1.66 5.24 -14.82
C PRO A 96 -1.63 4.89 -13.33
N VAL A 97 -2.77 4.43 -12.81
CA VAL A 97 -2.86 3.82 -11.49
C VAL A 97 -2.70 2.31 -11.65
N GLN A 98 -1.78 1.72 -10.91
CA GLN A 98 -1.58 0.27 -10.82
C GLN A 98 -2.29 -0.22 -9.55
N PRO A 99 -3.46 -0.88 -9.65
CA PRO A 99 -4.11 -1.46 -8.48
C PRO A 99 -3.32 -2.70 -8.04
N VAL A 100 -3.05 -2.79 -6.74
CA VAL A 100 -2.34 -3.92 -6.13
C VAL A 100 -3.18 -4.43 -4.97
N ALA A 101 -3.50 -5.72 -4.99
CA ALA A 101 -4.18 -6.40 -3.89
C ALA A 101 -3.16 -7.26 -3.14
N ILE A 102 -3.17 -7.20 -1.80
CA ILE A 102 -2.33 -8.01 -0.94
C ILE A 102 -3.23 -8.95 -0.16
N ARG A 103 -2.90 -10.24 -0.16
CA ARG A 103 -3.60 -11.24 0.66
C ARG A 103 -2.60 -11.96 1.53
N TYR A 104 -2.81 -11.90 2.83
CA TYR A 104 -2.04 -12.65 3.80
C TYR A 104 -2.64 -14.03 4.00
N GLY A 105 -1.76 -15.03 4.10
CA GLY A 105 -2.11 -16.36 4.57
C GLY A 105 -2.49 -16.35 6.05
N LEU A 106 -2.99 -17.49 6.51
CA LEU A 106 -3.24 -17.70 7.94
C LEU A 106 -1.96 -18.21 8.60
N ALA A 107 -1.81 -17.93 9.89
CA ALA A 107 -0.80 -18.58 10.72
C ALA A 107 -1.05 -20.10 10.79
N ALA A 108 -0.06 -20.86 11.27
CA ALA A 108 -0.16 -22.31 11.38
C ALA A 108 -1.34 -22.80 12.24
N ASP A 109 -1.81 -21.95 13.17
CA ASP A 109 -2.99 -22.19 14.01
C ASP A 109 -4.31 -21.70 13.41
N GLY A 110 -4.30 -21.26 12.15
CA GLY A 110 -5.47 -20.78 11.42
C GLY A 110 -5.87 -19.33 11.72
N ARG A 111 -5.15 -18.61 12.58
CA ARG A 111 -5.46 -17.20 12.88
C ARG A 111 -4.94 -16.27 11.78
N ASN A 112 -5.72 -15.23 11.47
CA ASN A 112 -5.27 -14.14 10.61
C ASN A 112 -4.48 -13.12 11.47
N ILE A 113 -3.15 -13.26 11.50
CA ILE A 113 -2.26 -12.45 12.35
C ILE A 113 -1.72 -11.19 11.65
N ALA A 114 -1.96 -11.05 10.35
CA ALA A 114 -1.50 -9.92 9.55
C ALA A 114 -2.22 -8.57 9.78
N PRO A 115 -3.53 -8.53 10.13
CA PRO A 115 -4.23 -7.28 10.40
C PRO A 115 -3.76 -6.67 11.72
N TYR A 116 -3.24 -5.45 11.64
CA TYR A 116 -2.99 -4.60 12.80
C TYR A 116 -4.29 -3.84 13.15
N VAL A 117 -4.68 -3.75 14.42
CA VAL A 117 -5.82 -2.92 14.86
C VAL A 117 -5.47 -2.25 16.19
N GLY A 118 -5.44 -0.92 16.22
CA GLY A 118 -5.09 -0.12 17.41
C GLY A 118 -3.66 0.43 17.34
N GLU A 119 -3.35 1.53 18.05
CA GLU A 119 -2.02 2.15 18.05
C GLU A 119 -1.08 1.57 19.13
N ASP A 120 -1.61 0.86 20.13
CA ASP A 120 -0.89 0.50 21.37
C ASP A 120 -0.18 -0.87 21.34
N VAL A 121 -0.17 -1.60 20.21
CA VAL A 121 0.25 -3.02 20.17
C VAL A 121 1.20 -3.33 18.99
N LEU A 122 1.80 -2.30 18.35
CA LEU A 122 2.63 -2.48 17.15
C LEU A 122 3.80 -3.43 17.38
N PHE A 123 4.48 -3.27 18.52
CA PHE A 123 5.64 -4.08 18.87
C PHE A 123 5.25 -5.53 19.14
N ASP A 124 4.13 -5.76 19.85
CA ASP A 124 3.63 -7.10 20.12
C ASP A 124 3.20 -7.81 18.83
N ASN A 125 2.58 -7.09 17.88
CA ASN A 125 2.26 -7.63 16.57
C ASN A 125 3.52 -7.98 15.74
N ILE A 126 4.57 -7.14 15.78
CA ILE A 126 5.88 -7.48 15.17
C ILE A 126 6.45 -8.75 15.79
N VAL A 127 6.46 -8.84 17.12
CA VAL A 127 6.99 -10.00 17.84
C VAL A 127 6.16 -11.26 17.53
N GLU A 128 4.84 -11.15 17.47
CA GLU A 128 3.95 -12.26 17.10
C GLU A 128 4.20 -12.73 15.67
N LEU A 129 4.38 -11.81 14.72
CA LEU A 129 4.74 -12.15 13.33
C LEU A 129 6.10 -12.84 13.23
N LEU A 130 7.11 -12.35 13.95
CA LEU A 130 8.43 -12.98 14.01
C LEU A 130 8.40 -14.37 14.66
N ARG A 131 7.46 -14.62 15.58
CA ARG A 131 7.27 -15.92 16.24
C ARG A 131 6.51 -16.94 15.39
N ASN A 132 5.90 -16.52 14.28
CA ASN A 132 5.15 -17.38 13.37
C ASN A 132 5.85 -17.44 11.99
N PRO A 133 7.02 -18.11 11.90
CA PRO A 133 7.71 -18.29 10.62
C PRO A 133 6.83 -19.14 9.68
N GLY A 134 6.63 -18.67 8.45
CA GLY A 134 5.78 -19.33 7.46
C GLY A 134 4.53 -18.55 7.07
N LEU A 135 4.36 -17.31 7.55
CA LEU A 135 3.32 -16.42 7.02
C LEU A 135 3.63 -16.08 5.56
N GLU A 136 2.78 -16.57 4.66
CA GLU A 136 2.84 -16.25 3.24
C GLU A 136 2.00 -15.01 2.92
N ALA A 137 2.44 -14.22 1.94
CA ALA A 137 1.69 -13.09 1.42
C ALA A 137 1.68 -13.15 -0.10
N ASP A 138 0.49 -13.14 -0.68
CA ASP A 138 0.30 -13.01 -2.11
C ASP A 138 0.16 -11.52 -2.49
N VAL A 139 0.86 -11.11 -3.54
CA VAL A 139 0.75 -9.77 -4.13
C VAL A 139 0.20 -9.89 -5.55
N PHE A 140 -0.99 -9.33 -5.79
CA PHE A 140 -1.67 -9.34 -7.07
C PHE A 140 -1.59 -7.97 -7.73
N TYR A 141 -0.90 -7.91 -8.87
CA TYR A 141 -0.90 -6.74 -9.75
C TYR A 141 -2.05 -6.86 -10.73
N LEU A 142 -3.01 -5.94 -10.65
CA LEU A 142 -4.21 -5.93 -11.49
C LEU A 142 -3.99 -5.07 -12.74
N PRO A 143 -4.86 -5.13 -13.77
CA PRO A 143 -4.71 -4.26 -14.93
C PRO A 143 -4.64 -2.78 -14.54
N ALA A 144 -3.63 -2.07 -15.07
CA ALA A 144 -3.45 -0.65 -14.81
C ALA A 144 -4.63 0.17 -15.38
N ILE A 145 -5.08 1.16 -14.62
CA ILE A 145 -6.18 2.05 -15.00
C ILE A 145 -5.57 3.37 -15.51
N PRO A 146 -5.80 3.75 -16.78
CA PRO A 146 -5.33 5.02 -17.31
C PRO A 146 -5.94 6.20 -16.55
N ALA A 147 -5.14 7.18 -16.15
CA ALA A 147 -5.63 8.30 -15.36
C ALA A 147 -6.57 9.26 -16.14
N GLY A 148 -6.47 9.30 -17.46
CA GLY A 148 -7.37 10.09 -18.31
C GLY A 148 -8.76 9.49 -18.52
N ALA A 149 -9.02 8.27 -18.04
CA ALA A 149 -10.29 7.58 -18.29
C ALA A 149 -11.43 8.04 -17.36
N LEU A 150 -11.12 8.57 -16.18
CA LEU A 150 -12.08 8.88 -15.12
C LEU A 150 -11.65 10.10 -14.32
N GLU A 151 -12.61 10.82 -13.74
CA GLU A 151 -12.32 11.79 -12.69
C GLU A 151 -11.79 11.10 -11.42
N ARG A 152 -11.14 11.87 -10.54
CA ARG A 152 -10.49 11.39 -9.30
C ARG A 152 -11.34 10.46 -8.44
N ASP A 153 -12.63 10.75 -8.27
CA ASP A 153 -13.54 9.95 -7.45
C ASP A 153 -13.91 8.64 -8.18
N GLY A 154 -14.12 8.71 -9.49
CA GLY A 154 -14.35 7.54 -10.33
C GLY A 154 -13.13 6.62 -10.40
N LEU A 155 -11.93 7.20 -10.52
CA LEU A 155 -10.67 6.45 -10.55
C LEU A 155 -10.44 5.72 -9.21
N ALA A 156 -10.70 6.39 -8.08
CA ALA A 156 -10.63 5.78 -6.75
C ALA A 156 -11.64 4.63 -6.59
N ALA A 157 -12.89 4.84 -7.01
CA ALA A 157 -13.94 3.83 -6.95
C ALA A 157 -13.62 2.62 -7.84
N ALA A 158 -13.21 2.84 -9.09
CA ALA A 158 -12.83 1.79 -10.02
C ALA A 158 -11.65 0.96 -9.48
N THR A 159 -10.62 1.63 -8.94
CA THR A 159 -9.46 0.99 -8.32
C THR A 159 -9.88 0.11 -7.13
N ARG A 160 -10.78 0.61 -6.28
CA ARG A 160 -11.32 -0.16 -5.16
C ARG A 160 -12.08 -1.40 -5.64
N THR A 161 -12.99 -1.24 -6.61
CA THR A 161 -13.81 -2.35 -7.13
C THR A 161 -12.96 -3.48 -7.71
N VAL A 162 -11.90 -3.16 -8.45
CA VAL A 162 -11.02 -4.20 -9.01
C VAL A 162 -10.22 -4.92 -7.91
N ILE A 163 -9.77 -4.20 -6.88
CA ILE A 163 -9.07 -4.78 -5.72
C ILE A 163 -10.01 -5.68 -4.92
N GLU A 164 -11.21 -5.21 -4.58
CA GLU A 164 -12.22 -6.01 -3.87
C GLU A 164 -12.54 -7.31 -4.61
N LYS A 165 -12.75 -7.23 -5.92
CA LYS A 165 -13.02 -8.41 -6.75
C LYS A 165 -11.85 -9.39 -6.74
N ALA A 166 -10.60 -8.91 -6.76
CA ALA A 166 -9.42 -9.76 -6.70
C ALA A 166 -9.27 -10.45 -5.34
N LEU A 167 -9.60 -9.77 -4.25
CA LEU A 167 -9.54 -10.33 -2.89
C LEU A 167 -10.63 -11.39 -2.65
N LEU A 168 -11.80 -11.25 -3.27
CA LEU A 168 -12.89 -12.23 -3.21
C LEU A 168 -12.68 -13.43 -4.14
N ALA A 169 -11.80 -13.32 -5.14
CA ALA A 169 -11.52 -14.42 -6.04
C ALA A 169 -10.75 -15.53 -5.28
N PRO A 170 -11.15 -16.81 -5.46
CA PRO A 170 -10.41 -17.92 -4.87
C PRO A 170 -8.96 -17.86 -5.34
N ALA A 171 -8.03 -18.11 -4.41
CA ALA A 171 -6.60 -18.09 -4.67
C ALA A 171 -6.27 -18.98 -5.89
N SER A 172 -6.02 -18.36 -7.05
CA SER A 172 -5.46 -19.09 -8.17
C SER A 172 -4.01 -19.41 -7.83
N ALA A 173 -3.72 -20.70 -7.72
CA ALA A 173 -2.42 -21.20 -7.34
C ALA A 173 -1.36 -20.81 -8.38
N LYS A 174 -0.55 -19.80 -8.04
CA LYS A 174 0.92 -19.83 -8.10
C LYS A 174 1.48 -18.48 -7.64
N PRO A 175 2.43 -18.47 -6.69
CA PRO A 175 3.15 -17.24 -6.36
C PRO A 175 3.95 -16.77 -7.57
N GLN A 176 3.71 -15.55 -8.03
CA GLN A 176 4.60 -14.84 -8.95
C GLN A 176 5.41 -13.80 -8.19
N VAL A 177 6.23 -14.26 -7.25
CA VAL A 177 7.43 -13.54 -6.86
C VAL A 177 8.59 -14.53 -6.93
N ALA A 178 9.18 -14.67 -8.11
CA ALA A 178 10.57 -15.09 -8.17
C ALA A 178 11.37 -13.92 -7.61
N LEU A 179 11.93 -14.06 -6.40
CA LEU A 179 12.97 -13.16 -5.90
C LEU A 179 14.26 -13.41 -6.72
N GLY A 180 14.19 -13.03 -7.99
CA GLY A 180 15.21 -13.25 -9.00
C GLY A 180 16.02 -11.99 -9.21
N ARG A 181 16.97 -11.72 -8.32
CA ARG A 181 18.21 -11.04 -8.72
C ARG A 181 19.39 -11.78 -8.13
N ARG A 182 19.92 -12.71 -8.93
CA ARG A 182 21.35 -13.04 -8.87
C ARG A 182 22.10 -11.71 -8.99
N LEU A 183 22.84 -11.35 -7.95
CA LEU A 183 23.95 -10.42 -8.11
C LEU A 183 24.94 -11.12 -9.05
N ALA A 184 24.91 -10.73 -10.32
CA ALA A 184 26.04 -10.98 -11.19
C ALA A 184 27.12 -9.97 -10.79
N ALA A 185 28.13 -10.48 -10.09
CA ALA A 185 29.48 -9.94 -10.11
C ALA A 185 30.33 -10.92 -10.91
#